data_AF-A0A6J6BWN0-F1
#
_entry.id   AF-A0A6J6BWN0-F1
#
_cell.length_a   1.000
_cell.length_b   1.000
_cell.length_c   1.000
_cell.angle_alpha   90.00
_cell.angle_beta   90.00
_cell.angle_gamma   90.00
#
_symmetry.space_group_name_H-M   'P 1'
#
loop_
_entity.id
_entity.type
_entity.pdbx_description
1 polymer ?
#
loop_
_entity_poly.entity_id
_entity_poly.type
_entity_poly.pdbx_seq_one_letter_code
_entity_poly.pdbx_strand_id
1 'polypeptide(L)'
;MIYSDIAIAAFAISVMADLFLFRNSMLTRAAFWSSYAIILPFQLLTNWWLTSRNIVMYSPDAIMGIRICSAPLEDLLFGFALVLSVMGMWEFWGRRGVQRH
;
A
#
# COMPACT_ATOMS: atom_id res chain seq x y z
N MET A 1 -5.26 -8.39 18.47
CA MET A 1 -5.09 -7.37 17.43
C MET A 1 -5.56 -7.98 16.15
N ILE A 2 -6.60 -7.41 15.53
CA ILE A 2 -7.10 -7.91 14.24
C ILE A 2 -6.11 -7.42 13.18
N TYR A 3 -5.82 -8.22 12.15
CA TYR A 3 -4.88 -7.85 11.08
C TYR A 3 -5.29 -6.52 10.41
N SER A 4 -6.61 -6.27 10.32
CA SER A 4 -7.18 -5.00 9.88
C SER A 4 -6.74 -3.78 10.68
N ASP A 5 -6.54 -3.89 12.00
CA ASP A 5 -6.08 -2.77 12.82
C ASP A 5 -4.65 -2.35 12.41
N ILE A 6 -3.80 -3.32 12.12
CA ILE A 6 -2.41 -3.10 11.70
C ILE A 6 -2.37 -2.48 10.31
N ALA A 7 -3.19 -2.98 9.37
CA ALA A 7 -3.27 -2.43 8.02
C ALA A 7 -3.77 -0.98 8.01
N ILE A 8 -4.80 -0.67 8.79
CA ILE A 8 -5.34 0.69 8.91
C ILE A 8 -4.32 1.61 9.59
N ALA A 9 -3.67 1.16 10.66
CA ALA A 9 -2.62 1.93 11.33
C ALA A 9 -1.44 2.20 10.39
N ALA A 10 -0.97 1.21 9.64
CA ALA A 10 0.12 1.35 8.66
C ALA A 10 -0.26 2.35 7.55
N PHE A 11 -1.48 2.27 7.04
CA PHE A 11 -2.00 3.24 6.08
C PHE A 11 -1.99 4.65 6.65
N ALA A 12 -2.59 4.87 7.83
CA ALA A 12 -2.65 6.18 8.48
C ALA A 12 -1.25 6.75 8.75
N ILE A 13 -0.33 5.93 9.26
CA ILE A 13 1.06 6.34 9.54
C ILE A 13 1.78 6.70 8.23
N SER A 14 1.62 5.92 7.16
CA SER A 14 2.27 6.22 5.88
C SER A 14 1.80 7.54 5.27
N VAL A 15 0.49 7.81 5.33
CA VAL A 15 -0.11 9.06 4.84
C VAL A 15 0.37 10.25 5.69
N MET A 16 0.37 10.11 7.02
CA MET A 16 0.90 11.14 7.91
C MET A 16 2.40 11.38 7.66
N ALA A 17 3.18 10.33 7.41
CA ALA A 17 4.61 10.44 7.13
C ALA A 17 4.86 11.16 5.79
N ASP A 18 4.11 10.86 4.72
CA ASP A 18 4.23 11.56 3.44
C ASP A 18 3.89 13.05 3.56
N LEU A 19 2.78 13.37 4.24
CA LEU A 19 2.28 14.73 4.37
C LEU A 19 3.12 15.59 5.33
N PHE A 20 3.52 15.06 6.48
CA PHE A 20 4.18 15.83 7.54
C PHE A 20 5.70 15.64 7.60
N LEU A 21 6.22 14.44 7.35
CA LEU A 21 7.63 14.12 7.53
C LEU A 21 8.45 14.38 6.26
N PHE A 22 7.98 13.82 5.14
CA PHE A 22 8.73 13.88 3.88
C PHE A 22 8.51 15.19 3.13
N ARG A 23 7.38 15.90 3.36
CA ARG A 23 6.99 17.14 2.64
C ARG A 23 7.11 17.02 1.11
N ASN A 24 7.16 15.80 0.59
CA ASN A 24 7.31 15.55 -0.84
C ASN A 24 5.96 15.62 -1.56
N SER A 25 4.86 15.59 -0.80
CA SER A 25 3.47 15.58 -1.28
C SER A 25 3.32 14.64 -2.48
N MET A 26 3.85 13.42 -2.38
CA MET A 26 3.80 12.47 -3.50
C MET A 26 2.36 12.17 -3.90
N LEU A 27 1.46 12.15 -2.92
CA LEU A 27 0.01 12.02 -3.10
C LEU A 27 -0.61 13.12 -3.97
N THR A 28 0.06 14.27 -4.15
CA THR A 28 -0.44 15.36 -5.02
C THR A 28 0.08 15.27 -6.46
N ARG A 29 1.01 14.36 -6.75
CA ARG A 29 1.62 14.24 -8.08
C ARG A 29 0.83 13.29 -8.98
N ALA A 30 0.45 13.78 -10.16
CA ALA A 30 -0.24 12.95 -11.17
C ALA A 30 0.55 11.70 -11.56
N ALA A 31 1.89 11.79 -11.62
CA ALA A 31 2.76 10.66 -11.95
C ALA A 31 2.62 9.49 -10.95
N PHE A 32 2.45 9.77 -9.65
CA PHE A 32 2.23 8.75 -8.63
C PHE A 32 0.92 8.00 -8.89
N TRP A 33 -0.16 8.74 -9.16
CA TRP A 33 -1.46 8.16 -9.47
C TRP A 33 -1.47 7.38 -10.79
N SER A 34 -0.74 7.84 -11.82
CA SER A 34 -0.60 7.10 -13.07
C SER A 34 0.10 5.76 -12.87
N SER A 35 1.20 5.73 -12.10
CA SER A 35 1.87 4.47 -11.77
C SER A 35 1.02 3.57 -10.90
N TYR A 36 0.33 4.12 -9.90
CA TYR A 36 -0.55 3.34 -9.02
C TYR A 36 -1.76 2.77 -9.76
N ALA A 37 -2.31 3.50 -10.74
CA ALA A 37 -3.40 3.02 -11.59
C ALA A 37 -3.01 1.79 -12.43
N ILE A 38 -1.71 1.61 -12.73
CA ILE A 38 -1.21 0.40 -13.37
C ILE A 38 -1.10 -0.73 -12.34
N ILE A 39 -0.59 -0.45 -11.14
CA ILE A 39 -0.38 -1.47 -10.08
C ILE A 39 -1.71 -2.07 -9.61
N LEU A 40 -2.74 -1.23 -9.42
CA LEU A 40 -4.02 -1.63 -8.86
C LEU A 40 -4.71 -2.81 -9.58
N PRO A 41 -4.88 -2.83 -10.92
CA PRO A 41 -5.47 -3.98 -11.61
C PRO A 41 -4.62 -5.24 -11.52
N PHE A 42 -3.28 -5.13 -11.55
CA PHE A 42 -2.41 -6.30 -11.34
C PHE A 42 -2.49 -6.83 -9.91
N GLN A 43 -2.59 -5.95 -8.92
CA GLN A 43 -2.76 -6.32 -7.52
C GLN A 43 -4.09 -7.06 -7.31
N LEU A 44 -5.17 -6.59 -7.93
CA LEU A 44 -6.45 -7.29 -7.89
C LEU A 44 -6.40 -8.64 -8.63
N LEU A 45 -5.82 -8.69 -9.83
CA LEU A 45 -5.74 -9.91 -10.63
C LEU A 45 -4.92 -11.01 -9.94
N THR A 46 -3.77 -10.66 -9.38
CA THR A 46 -2.89 -11.61 -8.69
C THR A 46 -3.49 -12.09 -7.38
N ASN A 47 -4.07 -11.19 -6.57
CA ASN A 47 -4.76 -11.60 -5.34
C ASN A 47 -5.98 -12.47 -5.63
N TRP A 48 -6.76 -12.14 -6.67
CA TRP A 48 -7.89 -12.96 -7.10
C TRP A 48 -7.43 -14.35 -7.54
N TRP A 49 -6.35 -14.43 -8.32
CA TRP A 49 -5.76 -15.70 -8.77
C TRP A 49 -5.27 -16.56 -7.59
N LEU A 50 -4.54 -15.96 -6.65
CA LEU A 50 -3.99 -16.65 -5.46
C LEU A 50 -5.11 -17.17 -4.54
N THR A 51 -6.16 -16.37 -4.35
CA THR A 51 -7.33 -16.73 -3.54
C THR A 51 -8.13 -17.84 -4.22
N SER A 52 -8.32 -17.79 -5.54
CA SER A 52 -9.02 -18.82 -6.32
C SER A 52 -8.34 -20.19 -6.25
N ARG A 53 -7.01 -20.21 -6.09
CA ARG A 53 -6.21 -21.44 -5.95
C ARG A 53 -6.11 -21.96 -4.50
N ASN A 54 -6.77 -21.33 -3.53
CA ASN A 54 -6.63 -21.61 -2.09
C ASN A 54 -5.16 -21.59 -1.60
N ILE A 55 -4.27 -20.87 -2.28
CA ILE A 55 -2.85 -20.77 -1.90
C ILE A 55 -2.69 -19.78 -0.75
N VAL A 56 -3.47 -18.69 -0.80
CA VAL A 56 -3.52 -17.68 0.26
C VAL A 56 -4.95 -17.64 0.78
N MET A 57 -5.15 -18.24 1.95
CA MET A 57 -6.44 -18.30 2.63
C MET A 57 -6.38 -17.42 3.87
N TYR A 58 -7.14 -16.33 3.85
CA TYR A 58 -7.27 -15.46 5.00
C TYR A 58 -8.35 -16.00 5.93
N SER A 59 -8.04 -16.10 7.22
CA SER A 59 -9.00 -16.55 8.23
C SER A 59 -10.14 -15.53 8.39
N PRO A 60 -11.41 -15.97 8.46
CA PRO A 60 -12.55 -15.07 8.63
C PRO A 60 -12.46 -14.18 9.88
N ASP A 61 -11.78 -14.66 10.93
CA ASP A 61 -11.59 -13.95 12.19
C ASP A 61 -10.53 -12.82 12.14
N ALA A 62 -9.74 -12.75 11.06
CA ALA A 62 -8.67 -11.75 10.92
C ALA A 62 -9.02 -10.56 10.01
N ILE A 63 -10.20 -10.57 9.36
CA ILE A 63 -10.59 -9.60 8.34
C ILE A 63 -11.90 -8.93 8.76
N MET A 64 -12.08 -7.63 8.49
CA MET A 64 -13.36 -6.92 8.74
C MET A 64 -14.50 -7.34 7.79
N GLY A 65 -14.30 -8.34 6.94
CA GLY A 65 -15.33 -8.93 6.08
C GLY A 65 -15.55 -8.23 4.74
N ILE A 66 -14.91 -7.09 4.45
CA ILE A 66 -15.04 -6.38 3.17
C ILE A 66 -14.05 -6.96 2.16
N ARG A 67 -14.57 -7.71 1.18
CA ARG A 67 -13.79 -8.28 0.07
C ARG A 67 -14.09 -7.53 -1.22
N ILE A 68 -13.06 -7.03 -1.89
CA ILE A 68 -13.15 -6.45 -3.24
C ILE A 68 -12.46 -7.43 -4.19
N CYS A 69 -13.19 -7.99 -5.17
CA CYS A 69 -12.68 -9.01 -6.10
C CYS A 69 -11.93 -10.16 -5.39
N SER A 70 -12.55 -10.76 -4.37
CA SER A 70 -11.99 -11.85 -3.54
C SER A 70 -10.79 -11.49 -2.67
N ALA A 71 -10.17 -10.31 -2.82
CA ALA A 71 -9.09 -9.84 -1.96
C ALA A 71 -9.64 -9.05 -0.75
N PRO A 72 -9.01 -9.15 0.44
CA PRO A 72 -9.32 -8.28 1.57
C PRO A 72 -9.03 -6.82 1.21
N LEU A 73 -9.93 -5.88 1.56
CA LEU A 73 -9.69 -4.44 1.37
C LEU A 73 -8.41 -3.98 2.09
N GLU A 74 -8.09 -4.63 3.20
CA GLU A 74 -6.92 -4.35 4.03
C GLU A 74 -5.60 -4.56 3.27
N ASP A 75 -5.53 -5.53 2.37
CA ASP A 75 -4.33 -5.78 1.56
C ASP A 75 -4.12 -4.72 0.48
N LEU A 76 -5.20 -4.12 -0.01
CA LEU A 76 -5.11 -2.96 -0.90
C LEU A 76 -4.57 -1.74 -0.15
N LEU A 77 -5.07 -1.49 1.07
CA LEU A 77 -4.59 -0.40 1.92
C LEU A 77 -3.15 -0.60 2.35
N PHE A 78 -2.76 -1.83 2.73
CA PHE A 78 -1.40 -2.16 3.10
C PHE A 78 -0.44 -2.03 1.90
N GLY A 79 -0.82 -2.57 0.74
CA GLY A 79 -0.03 -2.44 -0.49
C GLY A 79 0.18 -0.97 -0.89
N PHE A 80 -0.87 -0.14 -0.77
CA PHE A 80 -0.75 1.30 -0.98
C PHE A 80 0.21 1.95 -0.01
N ALA A 81 0.08 1.66 1.29
CA ALA A 81 0.93 2.21 2.34
C ALA A 81 2.40 1.86 2.11
N LEU A 82 2.68 0.60 1.73
CA LEU A 82 4.02 0.12 1.39
C LEU A 82 4.62 0.93 0.23
N VAL A 83 3.88 1.05 -0.88
CA VAL A 83 4.36 1.79 -2.07
C VAL A 83 4.61 3.25 -1.72
N LEU A 84 3.68 3.90 -1.01
CA LEU A 84 3.82 5.30 -0.60
C LEU A 84 5.03 5.49 0.31
N SER A 85 5.22 4.64 1.32
CA SER A 85 6.34 4.74 2.26
C SER A 85 7.69 4.52 1.57
N VAL A 86 7.82 3.49 0.72
CA VAL A 86 9.08 3.17 0.04
C VAL A 86 9.45 4.29 -0.94
N MET A 87 8.50 4.76 -1.74
CA MET A 87 8.74 5.85 -2.69
C MET A 87 9.02 7.18 -1.99
N GLY A 88 8.30 7.48 -0.90
CA GLY A 88 8.51 8.68 -0.10
C GLY A 88 9.91 8.70 0.54
N MET A 89 10.34 7.56 1.08
CA MET A 89 11.68 7.39 1.65
C MET A 89 12.77 7.50 0.57
N TRP A 90 12.55 6.89 -0.60
CA TRP A 90 13.46 6.99 -1.74
C TRP A 90 13.67 8.44 -2.19
N GLU A 91 12.61 9.21 -2.43
CA GLU A 91 12.78 10.61 -2.82
C GLU A 91 13.39 11.47 -1.71
N PHE A 92 13.06 11.19 -0.45
CA PHE A 92 13.62 11.93 0.68
C PHE A 92 15.14 11.73 0.80
N TRP A 93 15.63 10.50 0.71
CA TRP A 93 17.07 10.21 0.76
C TRP A 93 17.80 10.60 -0.52
N GLY A 94 17.15 10.43 -1.69
CA GLY A 94 17.67 10.86 -2.97
C GLY A 94 17.91 12.37 -3.03
N ARG A 95 16.97 13.19 -2.51
CA ARG A 95 17.14 14.64 -2.39
C ARG A 95 18.25 15.06 -1.44
N ARG A 96 18.52 14.26 -0.41
CA ARG A 96 19.63 14.50 0.54
C ARG A 96 21.00 14.05 0.01
N GLY A 97 21.06 13.51 -1.21
CA GLY A 97 22.33 13.15 -1.85
C GLY A 97 23.00 11.92 -1.25
N VAL A 98 22.29 11.12 -0.44
CA VAL A 98 22.84 9.89 0.16
C VAL A 98 23.26 8.87 -0.91
N GLN A 99 22.65 8.93 -2.10
CA GLN A 99 22.98 8.09 -3.26
C GLN A 99 24.06 8.68 -4.19
N ARG A 100 24.67 9.83 -3.87
CA ARG A 100 25.70 10.47 -4.72
C ARG A 100 27.13 9.97 -4.47
N HIS A 101 27.30 8.85 -3.77
CA HIS A 101 28.60 8.21 -3.53
C HIS A 101 28.59 6.76 -3.99
#